data_AF-A0A833T6U4-F1
#
_entry.id   AF-A0A833T6U4-F1
#
_cell.length_a   1.000
_cell.length_b   1.000
_cell.length_c   1.000
_cell.angle_alpha   90.00
_cell.angle_beta   90.00
_cell.angle_gamma   90.00
#
_symmetry.space_group_name_H-M   'P 1'
#
loop_
_entity.id
_entity.type
_entity.pdbx_description
1 polymer ?
#
loop_
_entity_poly.entity_id
_entity_poly.type
_entity_poly.pdbx_seq_one_letter_code
_entity_poly.pdbx_strand_id
1 'polypeptide(L)' 'MGHGRKWETQQDEALVRAYLDLYQNAIQGAEQKAASLWDSILNRFNSATKPKKEEVRTAQALRNRWSSISHDVAKLVG' A
#
# COMPACT_ATOMS: atom_id res chain seq x y z
N MET A 1 9.67 22.49 -7.53
CA MET A 1 8.75 21.58 -6.80
C MET A 1 9.42 20.22 -6.76
N GLY A 2 9.80 19.73 -5.58
CA GLY A 2 10.53 18.47 -5.48
C GLY A 2 9.64 17.30 -5.93
N HIS A 3 10.07 16.56 -6.95
CA HIS A 3 9.40 15.33 -7.33
C HIS A 3 9.56 14.35 -6.15
N GLY A 4 8.43 13.92 -5.57
CA GLY A 4 8.43 12.89 -4.54
C GLY A 4 9.15 11.63 -5.02
N ARG A 5 9.76 10.88 -4.09
CA ARG A 5 10.57 9.69 -4.41
C ARG A 5 9.76 8.73 -5.28
N LYS A 6 10.31 8.39 -6.45
CA LYS A 6 9.67 7.53 -7.47
C LYS A 6 9.26 6.18 -6.87
N TRP A 7 8.16 5.62 -7.37
CA TRP A 7 7.71 4.28 -7.00
C TRP A 7 8.31 3.27 -7.97
N GLU A 8 8.86 2.19 -7.43
CA GLU A 8 9.42 1.09 -8.21
C GLU A 8 8.38 -0.02 -8.37
N THR A 9 8.47 -0.81 -9.45
CA THR A 9 7.55 -1.93 -9.71
C THR A 9 7.49 -2.90 -8.53
N GLN A 10 8.63 -3.20 -7.89
CA GLN A 10 8.69 -4.06 -6.70
C GLN A 10 7.89 -3.47 -5.53
N GLN A 11 7.90 -2.14 -5.39
CA GLN A 11 7.12 -1.45 -4.35
C GLN A 11 5.62 -1.50 -4.64
N ASP A 12 5.24 -1.32 -5.91
CA ASP A 12 3.83 -1.44 -6.31
C ASP A 12 3.31 -2.87 -6.09
N GLU A 13 4.09 -3.88 -6.46
CA GLU A 13 3.76 -5.29 -6.23
C GLU A 13 3.62 -5.61 -4.74
N ALA A 14 4.55 -5.14 -3.91
CA ALA A 14 4.49 -5.32 -2.46
C ALA A 14 3.26 -4.63 -1.85
N LEU A 15 2.92 -3.43 -2.33
CA LEU A 15 1.74 -2.69 -1.89
C LEU A 15 0.44 -3.42 -2.26
N VAL A 16 0.32 -3.88 -3.51
CA VAL A 16 -0.85 -4.62 -3.98
C VAL A 16 -1.01 -5.92 -3.20
N ARG A 17 0.06 -6.69 -3.01
CA ARG A 17 0.02 -7.92 -2.19
C ARG A 17 -0.40 -7.66 -0.76
N ALA A 18 0.19 -6.66 -0.10
CA ALA A 18 -0.15 -6.31 1.28
C ALA A 18 -1.62 -5.90 1.42
N TYR A 19 -2.16 -5.17 0.44
CA TYR A 19 -3.57 -4.79 0.41
C TYR A 19 -4.49 -6.01 0.22
N LEU A 20 -4.19 -6.88 -0.75
CA LEU A 20 -4.97 -8.09 -1.04
C LEU A 20 -4.96 -9.07 0.13
N ASP A 21 -3.80 -9.28 0.76
CA ASP A 21 -3.69 -10.10 1.96
C ASP A 21 -4.61 -9.58 3.06
N LEU A 22 -4.58 -8.28 3.33
CA LEU A 22 -5.41 -7.70 4.38
C LEU A 22 -6.89 -7.71 4.02
N TYR A 23 -7.26 -7.51 2.76
CA TYR A 23 -8.66 -7.59 2.33
C TYR A 23 -9.20 -9.03 2.43
N GLN A 24 -8.40 -10.02 2.07
CA GLN A 24 -8.75 -11.44 2.23
C GLN A 24 -8.86 -11.84 3.71
N ASN A 25 -7.97 -11.33 4.57
CA ASN A 25 -8.00 -11.58 6.01
C ASN A 25 -9.01 -10.69 6.77
N ALA A 26 -9.48 -9.58 6.20
CA ALA A 26 -10.47 -8.69 6.83
C ALA A 26 -11.82 -9.37 7.07
N ILE A 27 -12.08 -10.49 6.37
CA ILE A 27 -13.22 -11.39 6.64
C ILE A 27 -13.16 -11.93 8.09
N GLN A 28 -12.00 -11.91 8.77
CA GLN A 28 -11.86 -12.33 10.17
C GLN A 28 -12.05 -11.22 11.22
N GLY A 29 -12.31 -9.96 10.85
CA GLY A 29 -12.45 -8.89 11.84
C GLY A 29 -13.16 -7.65 11.33
N ALA A 30 -14.49 -7.63 11.44
CA ALA A 30 -15.40 -6.58 10.99
C ALA A 30 -15.24 -5.20 11.68
N GLU A 31 -14.16 -4.93 12.41
CA GLU A 31 -13.97 -3.70 13.20
C GLU A 31 -12.57 -3.05 13.05
N GLN A 32 -11.84 -3.31 11.97
CA GLN A 32 -10.61 -2.55 11.73
C GLN A 32 -10.92 -1.13 11.26
N LYS A 33 -10.63 -0.13 12.11
CA LYS A 33 -10.65 1.29 11.72
C LYS A 33 -9.73 1.50 10.51
N ALA A 34 -10.14 2.34 9.57
CA ALA A 34 -9.36 2.62 8.36
C ALA A 34 -7.93 3.11 8.64
N ALA A 35 -7.66 3.75 9.79
CA ALA A 35 -6.30 4.06 10.23
C ALA A 35 -5.47 2.78 10.46
N SER A 36 -5.99 1.86 11.27
CA SER A 36 -5.37 0.57 11.60
C SER A 36 -5.11 -0.32 10.39
N LEU A 37 -5.96 -0.23 9.36
CA LEU A 37 -5.74 -0.95 8.10
C LEU A 37 -4.44 -0.52 7.43
N TRP A 38 -4.24 0.79 7.25
CA TRP A 38 -3.07 1.31 6.52
C TRP A 38 -1.77 1.20 7.30
N ASP A 39 -1.83 1.24 8.63
CA ASP A 39 -0.68 0.87 9.48
C ASP A 39 -0.30 -0.60 9.31
N SER A 40 -1.29 -1.50 9.20
CA SER A 40 -1.05 -2.92 8.93
C SER A 40 -0.47 -3.15 7.53
N ILE A 41 -0.99 -2.46 6.51
CA ILE A 41 -0.43 -2.49 5.14
C ILE A 41 1.02 -1.99 5.17
N LEU A 42 1.29 -0.87 5.86
CA LEU A 42 2.63 -0.31 5.97
C LEU A 42 3.61 -1.29 6.61
N ASN A 43 3.22 -1.96 7.68
CA ASN A 43 4.05 -2.97 8.34
C ASN A 43 4.39 -4.12 7.38
N ARG A 44 3.39 -4.69 6.69
CA ARG A 44 3.61 -5.76 5.69
C ARG A 44 4.49 -5.29 4.53
N PHE A 45 4.23 -4.09 4.02
CA PHE A 45 5.03 -3.47 2.97
C PHE A 45 6.50 -3.32 3.38
N ASN A 46 6.77 -2.82 4.60
CA ASN A 46 8.13 -2.66 5.10
C ASN A 46 8.82 -4.01 5.32
N SER A 47 8.10 -5.04 5.78
CA SER A 47 8.65 -6.40 5.89
C SER A 47 9.04 -7.00 4.54
N ALA A 48 8.26 -6.73 3.49
CA ALA A 48 8.50 -7.23 2.14
C ALA A 48 9.61 -6.47 1.41
N THR A 49 9.65 -5.14 1.54
CA THR A 49 10.58 -4.27 0.82
C THR A 49 11.90 -4.02 1.57
N LYS A 50 11.92 -4.26 2.89
CA LYS A 50 13.08 -4.03 3.78
C LYS A 50 13.79 -2.70 3.47
N PRO A 51 13.07 -1.56 3.49
CA PRO A 51 13.63 -0.29 3.06
C PRO A 51 14.75 0.15 4.01
N LYS A 52 15.75 0.86 3.47
CA LYS A 52 16.70 1.57 4.33
C LYS A 52 15.94 2.63 5.15
N LYS A 53 16.47 3.03 6.32
CA LYS A 53 15.82 4.02 7.21
C LYS A 53 15.40 5.31 6.49
N GLU A 54 16.17 5.72 5.48
CA GLU A 54 15.91 6.92 4.65
C GLU A 54 14.85 6.72 3.55
N GLU A 55 14.41 5.48 3.32
CA GLU A 55 13.48 5.11 2.24
C GLU A 55 12.12 4.65 2.76
N VAL A 56 11.92 4.69 4.09
CA VAL A 56 10.67 4.28 4.74
C VAL A 56 9.54 5.19 4.24
N ARG A 57 8.52 4.57 3.65
CA ARG A 57 7.31 5.25 3.19
C ARG A 57 6.35 5.42 4.37
N THR A 58 5.48 6.43 4.31
CA THR A 58 4.42 6.63 5.30
C THR A 58 3.13 5.96 4.85
N ALA A 59 2.24 5.63 5.80
CA ALA A 59 0.91 5.08 5.48
C ALA A 59 0.13 5.98 4.50
N GLN A 60 0.30 7.30 4.60
CA GLN A 60 -0.30 8.25 3.65
C GLN A 60 0.29 8.15 2.24
N ALA A 61 1.60 7.92 2.12
CA ALA A 61 2.22 7.71 0.81
C ALA A 61 1.68 6.44 0.13
N LEU A 62 1.48 5.36 0.91
CA LEU A 62 0.88 4.12 0.42
C LEU A 62 -0.58 4.33 -0.01
N ARG A 63 -1.38 5.07 0.77
CA ARG A 63 -2.76 5.46 0.39
C ARG A 63 -2.81 6.19 -0.95
N ASN A 64 -1.98 7.22 -1.10
CA ASN A 64 -1.92 8.02 -2.32
C ASN A 64 -1.54 7.14 -3.53
N ARG A 65 -0.56 6.25 -3.35
CA ARG A 65 -0.13 5.34 -4.42
C ARG A 65 -1.20 4.33 -4.79
N TRP A 66 -1.87 3.74 -3.80
CA TRP A 66 -2.98 2.81 -4.02
C TRP A 66 -4.14 3.45 -4.77
N SER A 67 -4.47 4.72 -4.48
CA SER A 67 -5.50 5.44 -5.23
C SER A 67 -5.14 5.57 -6.71
N SER A 68 -3.86 5.84 -7.05
CA SER A 68 -3.41 5.86 -8.44
C SER A 68 -3.51 4.49 -9.10
N ILE A 69 -3.00 3.43 -8.45
CA ILE A 69 -3.06 2.06 -8.96
C ILE A 69 -4.52 1.63 -9.19
N SER A 70 -5.39 1.88 -8.21
CA SER A 70 -6.81 1.53 -8.29
C SER A 70 -7.51 2.25 -9.44
N HIS A 71 -7.19 3.54 -9.64
CA HIS A 71 -7.73 4.31 -10.76
C HIS A 71 -7.30 3.76 -12.11
N ASP A 72 -6.03 3.34 -12.25
CA ASP A 72 -5.53 2.76 -13.49
C ASP A 72 -6.10 1.36 -13.75
N VAL A 73 -6.26 0.54 -12.71
CA VAL A 73 -6.93 -0.77 -12.82
C VAL A 73 -8.39 -0.62 -13.21
N ALA A 74 -9.11 0.37 -12.65
CA ALA A 74 -10.50 0.63 -12.99
C ALA A 74 -10.73 0.92 -14.49
N LYS A 75 -9.75 1.54 -15.18
CA LYS A 75 -9.80 1.80 -16.62
C LYS A 75 -9.66 0.53 -17.48
N LEU A 76 -9.14 -0.55 -16.92
CA LEU A 76 -8.95 -1.82 -17.64
C LEU A 76 -10.19 -2.71 -17.58
N VAL A 77 -11.10 -2.44 -16.63
CA VAL A 77 -12.29 -3.23 -16.36
C VAL A 77 -13.60 -2.50 -16.70
N GLY A 78 -13.50 -1.28 -17.26
CA GLY A 78 -14.61 -0.48 -17.79
C GLY A 78 -14.42 -0.18 -19.27
#